data_AF-A0A519PJ56-F1
#
_entry.id   AF-A0A519PJ56-F1
#
_cell.length_a   1.000
_cell.length_b   1.000
_cell.length_c   1.000
_cell.angle_alpha   90.00
_cell.angle_beta   90.00
_cell.angle_gamma   90.00
#
_symmetry.space_group_name_H-M   'P 1'
#
loop_
_entity.id
_entity.type
_entity.pdbx_description
1 polymer ?
#
loop_
_entity_poly.entity_id
_entity_poly.type
_entity_poly.pdbx_seq_one_letter_code
_entity_poly.pdbx_strand_id
1 'polypeptide(L)'
;RPGADPAAKPPAAWSPEQVVDFMLESLARDDFYILCPDNDVDRATDERRMQWAMGDVIENRPALSRWHPAWKERFEAFMARD
;
A
#
# COMPACT_ATOMS: atom_id res chain seq x y z
N ARG A 1 -16.05 -6.09 -14.94
CA ARG A 1 -16.94 -4.90 -14.92
C ARG A 1 -17.02 -4.38 -16.35
N PRO A 2 -18.20 -4.15 -16.94
CA PRO A 2 -18.30 -3.44 -18.21
C PRO A 2 -18.09 -1.94 -17.96
N GLY A 3 -17.31 -1.26 -18.81
CA GLY A 3 -17.37 0.21 -18.95
C GLY A 3 -16.14 1.05 -18.59
N ALA A 4 -14.92 0.52 -18.60
CA ALA A 4 -13.73 1.39 -18.56
C ALA A 4 -13.14 1.51 -19.96
N ASP A 5 -13.11 2.73 -20.50
CA ASP A 5 -12.24 3.08 -21.63
C ASP A 5 -10.78 2.81 -21.20
N PRO A 6 -10.03 1.93 -21.88
CA PRO A 6 -8.64 1.66 -21.52
C PRO A 6 -7.73 2.91 -21.55
N ALA A 7 -8.16 4.00 -22.19
CA ALA A 7 -7.46 5.28 -22.17
C ALA A 7 -7.81 6.16 -20.96
N ALA A 8 -8.92 5.90 -20.26
CA ALA A 8 -9.34 6.70 -19.12
C ALA A 8 -8.62 6.25 -17.83
N LYS A 9 -7.98 7.20 -17.15
CA LYS A 9 -7.30 6.98 -15.88
C LYS A 9 -8.28 6.40 -14.84
N PRO A 10 -7.96 5.28 -14.14
CA PRO A 10 -8.78 4.76 -13.06
C PRO A 10 -8.95 5.76 -11.91
N PRO A 11 -10.12 5.85 -11.25
CA PRO A 11 -10.35 6.75 -10.12
C PRO A 11 -9.38 6.54 -8.96
N ALA A 12 -9.03 5.28 -8.70
CA ALA A 12 -8.11 4.85 -7.64
C ALA A 12 -6.68 5.39 -7.85
N ALA A 13 -6.23 5.48 -9.11
CA ALA A 13 -4.87 5.84 -9.44
C ALA A 13 -4.64 7.34 -9.30
N TRP A 14 -3.40 7.75 -9.05
CA TRP A 14 -2.95 9.13 -9.22
C TRP A 14 -2.56 9.43 -10.67
N SER A 15 -2.62 10.71 -11.05
CA SER A 15 -2.13 11.15 -12.36
C SER A 15 -0.62 11.29 -12.28
N PRO A 16 0.09 11.25 -13.42
CA PRO A 16 1.53 11.50 -13.44
C PRO A 16 1.91 12.82 -12.74
N GLU A 17 1.12 13.87 -12.92
CA GLU A 17 1.36 15.20 -12.33
C GLU A 17 1.25 15.15 -10.80
N GLN A 18 0.22 14.50 -10.25
CA GLN A 18 0.08 14.33 -8.80
C GLN A 18 1.27 13.60 -8.18
N VAL A 19 1.78 12.56 -8.87
CA VAL A 19 2.96 11.81 -8.43
C VAL A 19 4.21 12.70 -8.45
N VAL A 20 4.40 13.50 -9.51
CA VAL A 20 5.56 14.39 -9.63
C VAL A 20 5.53 15.48 -8.56
N ASP A 21 4.39 16.12 -8.35
CA ASP A 21 4.25 17.17 -7.34
C ASP A 21 4.58 16.63 -5.94
N PHE A 22 4.00 15.48 -5.58
CA PHE A 22 4.29 14.83 -4.31
C PHE A 22 5.75 14.38 -4.18
N MET A 23 6.36 13.90 -5.26
CA MET A 23 7.77 13.52 -5.29
C MET A 23 8.66 14.73 -5.00
N LEU A 24 8.42 15.87 -5.66
CA LEU A 24 9.21 17.09 -5.46
C LEU A 24 9.12 17.61 -4.03
N GLU A 25 7.92 17.60 -3.44
CA GLU A 25 7.72 17.94 -2.03
C GLU A 25 8.46 16.98 -1.08
N SER A 26 8.49 15.70 -1.42
CA SER A 26 9.17 14.68 -0.62
C SER A 26 10.69 14.79 -0.71
N LEU A 27 11.23 15.09 -1.89
CA LEU A 27 12.65 15.39 -2.07
C LEU A 27 13.07 16.63 -1.27
N ALA A 28 12.22 17.66 -1.20
CA ALA A 28 12.48 18.83 -0.37
C ALA A 28 12.51 18.53 1.14
N ARG A 29 11.97 17.38 1.57
CA ARG A 29 12.06 16.87 2.96
C ARG A 29 13.21 15.86 3.15
N ASP A 30 14.05 15.66 2.13
CA ASP A 30 15.11 14.64 2.11
C ASP A 30 14.59 13.19 2.28
N ASP A 31 13.34 12.92 1.87
CA ASP A 31 12.77 11.57 1.89
C ASP A 31 13.40 10.69 0.80
N PHE A 32 14.09 9.61 1.18
CA PHE A 32 14.63 8.64 0.21
C PHE A 32 13.57 7.67 -0.32
N TYR A 33 12.73 7.13 0.57
CA TYR A 33 11.61 6.26 0.19
C TYR A 33 10.32 7.09 0.17
N ILE A 34 9.76 7.26 -1.03
CA ILE A 34 8.52 8.00 -1.25
C ILE A 34 7.39 6.99 -1.43
N LEU A 35 6.58 6.82 -0.39
CA LEU A 35 5.33 6.07 -0.47
C LEU A 35 4.24 7.01 -0.97
N CYS A 36 3.95 6.93 -2.28
CA CYS A 36 2.88 7.71 -2.89
C CYS A 36 1.53 7.17 -2.42
N PRO A 37 0.65 8.03 -1.86
CA PRO A 37 -0.75 7.68 -1.66
C PRO A 37 -1.44 7.31 -2.99
N ASP A 38 -2.55 6.59 -2.86
CA ASP A 38 -3.56 6.47 -3.90
C ASP A 38 -4.92 6.98 -3.36
N ASN A 39 -5.99 6.85 -4.15
CA ASN A 39 -7.33 7.28 -3.74
C ASN A 39 -8.14 6.14 -3.07
N ASP A 40 -7.55 4.96 -2.84
CA ASP A 40 -8.24 3.76 -2.37
C ASP A 40 -7.86 3.37 -0.93
N VAL A 41 -6.62 3.63 -0.51
CA VAL A 41 -6.08 3.19 0.79
C VAL A 41 -5.35 4.33 1.49
N ASP A 42 -5.61 4.51 2.78
CA ASP A 42 -4.88 5.49 3.58
C ASP A 42 -3.44 5.03 3.90
N ARG A 43 -2.56 5.99 4.17
CA ARG A 43 -1.14 5.73 4.40
C ARG A 43 -0.89 4.81 5.60
N ALA A 44 -1.65 4.95 6.70
CA ALA A 44 -1.45 4.12 7.88
C ALA A 44 -1.78 2.64 7.57
N THR A 45 -2.82 2.40 6.79
CA THR A 45 -3.17 1.07 6.30
C THR A 45 -2.06 0.46 5.44
N ASP A 46 -1.45 1.24 4.54
CA ASP A 46 -0.34 0.74 3.71
C ASP A 46 0.92 0.45 4.51
N GLU A 47 1.31 1.35 5.42
CA GLU A 47 2.47 1.14 6.30
C GLU A 47 2.31 -0.13 7.13
N ARG A 48 1.10 -0.41 7.65
CA ARG A 48 0.81 -1.66 8.37
C ARG A 48 0.90 -2.89 7.47
N ARG A 49 0.41 -2.82 6.24
CA ARG A 49 0.53 -3.92 5.27
C ARG A 49 1.98 -4.19 4.91
N MET A 50 2.81 -3.15 4.78
CA MET A 50 4.25 -3.27 4.57
C MET A 50 4.94 -3.92 5.76
N GLN A 51 4.62 -3.48 6.99
CA GLN A 51 5.16 -4.09 8.21
C GLN A 51 4.79 -5.58 8.30
N TRP A 52 3.53 -5.92 8.02
CA TRP A 52 3.09 -7.31 8.00
C TRP A 52 3.88 -8.15 6.98
N ALA A 53 4.03 -7.63 5.75
CA ALA A 53 4.77 -8.30 4.69
C ALA A 53 6.26 -8.48 5.04
N MET A 54 6.88 -7.51 5.72
CA MET A 54 8.25 -7.65 6.20
C MET A 54 8.35 -8.72 7.29
N GLY A 55 7.31 -8.85 8.13
CA GLY A 55 7.16 -9.93 9.10
C GLY A 55 7.13 -11.32 8.46
N ASP A 56 6.61 -11.46 7.22
CA ASP A 56 6.65 -12.74 6.50
C ASP A 56 8.10 -13.22 6.30
N VAL A 57 9.00 -12.29 5.97
CA VAL A 57 10.43 -12.57 5.78
C VAL A 57 11.13 -12.80 7.12
N ILE A 58 10.89 -11.92 8.10
CA ILE A 58 11.58 -11.94 9.40
C ILE A 58 11.24 -13.21 10.19
N GLU A 59 9.98 -13.61 10.21
CA GLU A 59 9.50 -14.75 11.02
C GLU A 59 9.40 -16.04 10.21
N ASN A 60 9.85 -16.03 8.94
CA ASN A 60 9.77 -17.16 8.02
C ASN A 60 8.33 -17.72 7.90
N ARG A 61 7.35 -16.80 7.74
CA ARG A 61 5.95 -17.15 7.49
C ARG A 61 5.77 -17.51 6.00
N PRO A 62 4.65 -18.14 5.61
CA PRO A 62 4.33 -18.34 4.21
C PRO A 62 4.31 -17.01 3.44
N ALA A 63 4.77 -17.02 2.18
CA ALA A 63 4.72 -15.82 1.33
C ALA A 63 3.28 -15.30 1.17
N LEU A 64 3.12 -13.97 1.25
CA LEU A 64 1.81 -13.30 1.19
C LEU A 64 0.86 -13.79 2.29
N SER A 65 1.37 -13.94 3.53
CA SER A 65 0.65 -14.62 4.61
C SER A 65 -0.69 -13.97 4.95
N ARG A 66 -0.89 -12.68 4.63
CA ARG A 66 -2.19 -11.98 4.80
C ARG A 66 -3.36 -12.65 4.07
N TRP A 67 -3.06 -13.39 3.00
CA TRP A 67 -4.07 -14.15 2.23
C TRP A 67 -4.05 -15.65 2.53
N HIS A 68 -3.08 -16.12 3.31
CA HIS A 68 -2.97 -17.54 3.66
C HIS A 68 -4.05 -17.90 4.70
N PRO A 69 -4.86 -18.96 4.49
CA PRO A 69 -5.99 -19.28 5.38
C PRO A 69 -5.60 -19.40 6.86
N ALA A 70 -4.47 -20.04 7.16
CA ALA A 70 -3.98 -20.21 8.54
C ALA A 70 -3.41 -18.92 9.21
N TRP A 71 -3.32 -17.82 8.46
CA TRP A 71 -2.76 -16.54 8.93
C TRP A 71 -3.75 -15.38 8.83
N LYS A 72 -4.91 -15.59 8.19
CA LYS A 72 -5.95 -14.58 8.01
C LYS A 72 -6.38 -13.92 9.33
N GLU A 73 -6.73 -14.71 10.34
CA GLU A 73 -7.14 -14.17 11.65
C GLU A 73 -6.03 -13.39 12.34
N ARG A 74 -4.77 -13.84 12.20
CA ARG A 74 -3.60 -13.13 12.75
C ARG A 74 -3.38 -11.79 12.05
N PHE A 75 -3.58 -11.74 10.73
CA PHE A 75 -3.50 -10.51 9.96
C PHE A 75 -4.61 -9.54 10.35
N GLU A 76 -5.86 -10.01 10.44
CA GLU A 76 -7.01 -9.19 10.88
C GLU A 76 -6.77 -8.63 12.29
N ALA A 77 -6.33 -9.46 13.23
CA ALA A 77 -5.98 -9.04 14.58
C ALA A 77 -4.78 -8.09 14.62
N PHE A 78 -3.85 -8.18 13.66
CA PHE A 78 -2.76 -7.22 13.53
C PHE A 78 -3.24 -5.89 12.98
N MET A 79 -4.15 -5.88 11.99
CA MET A 79 -4.72 -4.65 11.40
C MET A 79 -5.67 -3.91 12.34
N ALA A 80 -6.25 -4.58 13.33
CA ALA A 80 -7.19 -4.00 14.30
C ALA A 80 -6.53 -3.35 15.53
N ARG A 81 -5.20 -3.44 15.70
CA ARG A 81 -4.48 -2.80 16.81
C ARG A 81 -4.44 -1.28 16.60
N ASP A 82 -4.32 -0.48 17.65
CA ASP A 82 -4.08 0.97 17.50
C ASP A 82 -2.63 1.26 17.07
#